data_AF-M1Z993-F1
#
_entry.id   AF-M1Z993-F1
#
_cell.length_a   1.000
_cell.length_b   1.000
_cell.length_c   1.000
_cell.angle_alpha   90.00
_cell.angle_beta   90.00
_cell.angle_gamma   90.00
#
_symmetry.space_group_name_H-M   'P 1'
#
loop_
_entity.id
_entity.type
_entity.pdbx_description
1 polymer ?
#
loop_
_entity_poly.entity_id
_entity_poly.type
_entity_poly.pdbx_seq_one_letter_code
_entity_poly.pdbx_strand_id
1 'polypeptide(L)'
;MGKKALAMLMILTILFVVANTGFSQNKNPSKEEVEKIIEEVATKRGIPSIILKCIAKIESTFRQFDKNGKPLIGAGRYIGIMQIDGKGNIYNLEKLKNDPVYNIEAGADHLLGKWKTANDKMAQIGNMDPNILEHWYFALWGYNGLSDKNDPNKSVKTYQDRIYEIALKDYKQKITPISRRSVPSRGGYPRNDKRISTPEEYHEGDIVKYKPGDIVNPNTMEKAKGKDFLVLHEGPRGKAIGTVKEDQTMTILEGPVLRRGFYFYKVKINEDSREGWVYGNWIVLSMDN
;
A
#
# COMPACT_ATOMS: atom_id res chain seq x y z
N MET A 1 57.09 -44.89 -25.27
CA MET A 1 55.71 -45.37 -25.10
C MET A 1 55.69 -46.32 -23.91
N GLY A 2 55.50 -45.93 -22.66
CA GLY A 2 54.70 -44.84 -22.10
C GLY A 2 53.76 -45.47 -21.08
N LYS A 3 54.31 -46.03 -19.98
CA LYS A 3 53.56 -46.40 -18.78
C LYS A 3 53.06 -45.07 -18.18
N LYS A 4 51.90 -44.57 -18.64
CA LYS A 4 50.58 -44.80 -18.04
C LYS A 4 50.61 -44.67 -16.52
N ALA A 5 50.13 -43.50 -16.10
CA ALA A 5 49.13 -43.35 -15.06
C ALA A 5 49.52 -43.85 -13.67
N LEU A 6 50.28 -43.05 -12.91
CA LEU A 6 50.11 -42.96 -11.46
C LEU A 6 50.98 -41.85 -10.80
N ALA A 7 51.05 -40.64 -11.38
CA ALA A 7 51.72 -39.51 -10.71
C ALA A 7 51.17 -38.15 -11.14
N MET A 8 49.91 -38.11 -11.57
CA MET A 8 49.23 -36.89 -11.98
C MET A 8 47.75 -36.99 -11.56
N LEU A 9 47.52 -37.45 -10.33
CA LEU A 9 46.20 -37.51 -9.70
C LEU A 9 46.31 -37.15 -8.21
N MET A 10 47.02 -36.06 -7.89
CA MET A 10 46.97 -35.47 -6.54
C MET A 10 47.44 -34.01 -6.48
N ILE A 11 47.44 -33.26 -7.60
CA ILE A 11 47.66 -31.79 -7.58
C ILE A 11 46.77 -31.14 -8.65
N LEU A 12 45.48 -31.49 -8.67
CA LEU A 12 44.47 -30.78 -9.49
C LEU A 12 43.07 -30.82 -8.85
N THR A 13 43.03 -30.80 -7.52
CA THR A 13 41.81 -30.71 -6.71
C THR A 13 41.97 -29.69 -5.56
N ILE A 14 42.76 -28.64 -5.76
CA ILE A 14 42.75 -27.45 -4.89
C ILE A 14 42.94 -26.22 -5.78
N LEU A 15 41.92 -25.90 -6.60
CA LEU A 15 41.81 -24.61 -7.30
C LEU A 15 40.39 -24.48 -7.89
N PHE A 16 39.36 -24.77 -7.09
CA PHE A 16 37.98 -24.40 -7.42
C PHE A 16 37.08 -24.27 -6.18
N VAL A 17 37.56 -23.58 -5.14
CA VAL A 17 36.64 -22.95 -4.17
C VAL A 17 37.26 -21.64 -3.70
N VAL A 18 37.23 -20.61 -4.54
CA VAL A 18 37.22 -19.24 -4.05
C VAL A 18 36.00 -18.56 -4.64
N ALA A 19 35.22 -17.97 -3.74
CA ALA A 19 34.10 -17.06 -3.95
C ALA A 19 32.83 -17.68 -4.56
N ASN A 20 31.95 -18.20 -3.69
CA ASN A 20 30.62 -17.60 -3.52
C ASN A 20 29.87 -18.24 -2.36
N THR A 21 30.11 -17.75 -1.16
CA THR A 21 29.04 -17.36 -0.24
C THR A 21 29.60 -16.27 0.66
N GLY A 22 29.88 -15.10 0.05
CA GLY A 22 29.60 -13.90 0.81
C GLY A 22 28.11 -13.99 1.13
N PHE A 23 27.75 -14.30 2.38
CA PHE A 23 26.44 -13.93 2.88
C PHE A 23 26.40 -12.41 2.76
N SER A 24 25.97 -11.90 1.60
CA SER A 24 25.49 -10.53 1.51
C SER A 24 24.22 -10.53 2.35
N GLN A 25 24.38 -10.25 3.64
CA GLN A 25 23.26 -10.09 4.54
C GLN A 25 22.48 -8.89 4.03
N ASN A 26 21.24 -9.12 3.60
CA ASN A 26 20.38 -8.02 3.17
C ASN A 26 20.27 -7.02 4.31
N LYS A 27 20.67 -5.77 4.04
CA LYS A 27 20.63 -4.69 5.02
C LYS A 27 19.31 -3.95 4.88
N ASN A 28 18.73 -3.55 6.01
CA ASN A 28 17.61 -2.63 5.98
C ASN A 28 18.06 -1.27 5.41
N PRO A 29 17.25 -0.62 4.55
CA PRO A 29 17.41 0.80 4.27
C PRO A 29 17.30 1.61 5.57
N SER A 30 17.81 2.84 5.57
CA SER A 30 17.61 3.76 6.69
C SER A 30 16.12 4.08 6.85
N LYS A 31 15.76 4.59 8.03
CA LYS A 31 14.39 5.05 8.27
C LYS A 31 14.00 6.11 7.23
N GLU A 32 14.89 7.04 6.93
CA GLU A 32 14.69 8.13 6.00
C GLU A 32 14.48 7.62 4.56
N GLU A 33 15.25 6.62 4.15
CA GLU A 33 15.07 5.94 2.85
C GLU A 33 13.72 5.25 2.75
N VAL A 34 13.30 4.52 3.80
CA VAL A 34 11.98 3.88 3.84
C VAL A 34 10.86 4.91 3.82
N GLU A 35 10.97 6.00 4.57
CA GLU A 35 9.96 7.07 4.57
C GLU A 35 9.82 7.75 3.21
N LYS A 36 10.92 7.96 2.48
CA LYS A 36 10.88 8.47 1.11
C LYS A 36 10.17 7.51 0.17
N ILE A 37 10.47 6.21 0.24
CA ILE A 37 9.76 5.19 -0.56
C ILE A 37 8.26 5.20 -0.21
N ILE A 38 7.91 5.34 1.07
CA ILE A 38 6.52 5.45 1.51
C ILE A 38 5.83 6.67 0.90
N GLU A 39 6.48 7.85 0.88
CA GLU A 39 5.94 9.06 0.26
C GLU A 39 5.69 8.90 -1.24
N GLU A 40 6.64 8.28 -1.96
CA GLU A 40 6.51 8.00 -3.38
C GLU A 40 5.33 7.04 -3.65
N VAL A 41 5.21 5.96 -2.88
CA VAL A 41 4.11 5.01 -3.00
C VAL A 41 2.77 5.65 -2.60
N ALA A 42 2.75 6.43 -1.51
CA ALA A 42 1.57 7.15 -1.04
C ALA A 42 1.03 8.09 -2.12
N THR A 43 1.93 8.85 -2.76
CA THR A 43 1.63 9.75 -3.88
C THR A 43 1.01 8.99 -5.05
N LYS A 44 1.66 7.91 -5.51
CA LYS A 44 1.16 7.06 -6.62
C LYS A 44 -0.22 6.45 -6.33
N ARG A 45 -0.51 6.17 -5.06
CA ARG A 45 -1.69 5.43 -4.62
C ARG A 45 -2.79 6.33 -4.08
N GLY A 46 -2.60 7.65 -4.02
CA GLY A 46 -3.58 8.57 -3.45
C GLY A 46 -3.94 8.23 -2.00
N ILE A 47 -2.92 8.01 -1.16
CA ILE A 47 -3.05 7.74 0.27
C ILE A 47 -2.26 8.82 1.01
N PRO A 48 -2.74 9.37 2.14
CA PRO A 48 -1.92 10.28 2.94
C PRO A 48 -0.64 9.58 3.42
N SER A 49 0.53 10.12 3.10
CA SER A 49 1.82 9.50 3.40
C SER A 49 2.00 9.24 4.89
N ILE A 50 1.50 10.15 5.73
CA ILE A 50 1.54 10.04 7.18
C ILE A 50 0.88 8.76 7.69
N ILE A 51 -0.20 8.31 7.05
CA ILE A 51 -0.90 7.08 7.42
C ILE A 51 0.00 5.86 7.16
N LEU A 52 0.62 5.77 5.98
CA LEU A 52 1.52 4.66 5.66
C LEU A 52 2.78 4.67 6.53
N LYS A 53 3.35 5.83 6.83
CA LYS A 53 4.50 5.97 7.75
C LYS A 53 4.17 5.43 9.14
N CYS A 54 3.01 5.79 9.67
CA CYS A 54 2.55 5.31 10.97
C CYS A 54 2.32 3.79 10.97
N ILE A 55 1.73 3.23 9.91
CA ILE A 55 1.58 1.78 9.75
C ILE A 55 2.95 1.10 9.74
N ALA A 56 3.88 1.51 8.88
CA ALA A 56 5.23 0.92 8.80
C ALA A 56 5.97 0.97 10.15
N LYS A 57 5.82 2.08 10.89
CA LYS A 57 6.36 2.20 12.25
C LYS A 57 5.79 1.16 13.20
N ILE A 58 4.46 0.99 13.23
CA ILE A 58 3.78 0.01 14.10
C ILE A 58 4.14 -1.42 13.73
N GLU A 59 4.13 -1.73 12.43
CA GLU A 59 4.22 -3.09 11.93
C GLU A 59 5.63 -3.67 12.05
N SER A 60 6.67 -2.88 11.78
CA SER A 60 8.05 -3.41 11.71
C SER A 60 9.11 -2.49 12.33
N THR A 61 8.75 -1.25 12.68
CA THR A 61 9.72 -0.17 12.89
C THR A 61 10.58 0.04 11.65
N PHE A 62 9.95 0.07 10.47
CA PHE A 62 10.57 0.30 9.15
C PHE A 62 11.57 -0.78 8.71
N ARG A 63 11.41 -2.04 9.15
CA ARG A 63 12.36 -3.11 8.85
C ARG A 63 11.79 -4.11 7.85
N GLN A 64 12.54 -4.33 6.78
CA GLN A 64 12.33 -5.43 5.84
C GLN A 64 13.00 -6.72 6.33
N PHE A 65 14.16 -6.61 6.98
CA PHE A 65 15.00 -7.74 7.38
C PHE A 65 15.23 -7.77 8.90
N ASP A 66 15.43 -8.97 9.45
CA ASP A 66 15.85 -9.19 10.83
C ASP A 66 17.34 -8.87 11.03
N LYS A 67 17.84 -9.03 12.26
CA LYS A 67 19.25 -8.74 12.61
C LYS A 67 20.27 -9.63 11.89
N ASN A 68 19.84 -10.73 11.27
CA ASN A 68 20.68 -11.67 10.54
C ASN A 68 20.58 -11.45 9.02
N GLY A 69 19.87 -10.42 8.56
CA GLY A 69 19.61 -10.15 7.15
C GLY A 69 18.59 -11.09 6.50
N LYS A 70 17.82 -11.84 7.30
CA LYS A 70 16.70 -12.65 6.79
C LYS A 70 15.43 -11.81 6.69
N PRO A 71 14.49 -12.11 5.78
CA PRO A 71 13.21 -11.40 5.73
C PRO A 71 12.54 -11.36 7.11
N LEU A 72 12.03 -10.20 7.51
CA LEU A 72 11.32 -10.05 8.77
C LEU A 72 9.97 -10.76 8.66
N ILE A 73 9.80 -11.85 9.41
CA ILE A 73 8.56 -12.63 9.46
C ILE A 73 7.91 -12.46 10.84
N GLY A 74 6.74 -11.82 10.88
CA GLY A 74 5.92 -11.69 12.08
C GLY A 74 5.04 -12.91 12.34
N ALA A 75 4.21 -12.80 13.38
CA ALA A 75 3.20 -13.81 13.70
C ALA A 75 2.31 -14.09 12.48
N GLY A 76 1.84 -15.32 12.28
CA GLY A 76 0.96 -15.63 11.14
C GLY A 76 1.64 -15.66 9.76
N ARG A 77 2.96 -15.42 9.68
CA ARG A 77 3.76 -15.29 8.44
C ARG A 77 3.56 -13.98 7.67
N TYR A 78 3.25 -12.90 8.39
CA TYR A 78 3.29 -11.54 7.85
C TYR A 78 4.74 -11.11 7.56
N ILE A 79 4.97 -10.43 6.43
CA ILE A 79 6.32 -10.22 5.89
C ILE A 79 6.66 -8.73 5.79
N GLY A 80 7.87 -8.37 6.22
CA GLY A 80 8.56 -7.13 5.89
C GLY A 80 8.00 -5.87 6.54
N ILE A 81 8.27 -4.72 5.91
CA ILE A 81 8.00 -3.37 6.44
C ILE A 81 6.54 -3.18 6.84
N MET A 82 5.62 -3.65 5.99
CA MET A 82 4.17 -3.45 6.11
C MET A 82 3.44 -4.67 6.71
N GLN A 83 4.17 -5.73 7.07
CA GLN A 83 3.64 -6.98 7.64
C GLN A 83 2.49 -7.57 6.81
N ILE A 84 2.78 -7.89 5.54
CA ILE A 84 1.77 -8.37 4.59
C ILE A 84 1.70 -9.89 4.56
N ASP A 85 0.49 -10.43 4.41
CA ASP A 85 0.23 -11.87 4.48
C ASP A 85 0.97 -12.63 3.37
N GLY A 86 1.95 -13.45 3.77
CA GLY A 86 2.70 -14.30 2.85
C GLY A 86 1.99 -15.60 2.44
N LYS A 87 0.79 -15.91 2.97
CA LYS A 87 0.04 -17.15 2.65
C LYS A 87 -1.03 -16.95 1.57
N GLY A 88 -1.55 -15.74 1.42
CA GLY A 88 -2.73 -15.48 0.58
C GLY A 88 -2.53 -15.64 -0.93
N ASN A 89 -1.29 -15.86 -1.41
CA ASN A 89 -0.93 -15.94 -2.83
C ASN A 89 -1.43 -14.75 -3.68
N ILE A 90 -1.70 -13.60 -3.06
CA ILE A 90 -2.10 -12.35 -3.73
C ILE A 90 -0.86 -11.65 -4.31
N TYR A 91 0.22 -11.63 -3.55
CA TYR A 91 1.46 -10.91 -3.88
C TYR A 91 2.58 -11.89 -4.25
N ASN A 92 3.55 -11.42 -5.04
CA ASN A 92 4.76 -12.17 -5.35
C ASN A 92 5.57 -12.38 -4.05
N LEU A 93 5.64 -13.63 -3.59
CA LEU A 93 6.22 -13.96 -2.29
C LEU A 93 7.72 -13.63 -2.19
N GLU A 94 8.47 -13.81 -3.27
CA GLU A 94 9.92 -13.55 -3.27
C GLU A 94 10.22 -12.06 -3.27
N LYS A 95 9.47 -11.26 -4.03
CA LYS A 95 9.55 -9.79 -3.93
C LYS A 95 9.11 -9.32 -2.54
N LEU A 96 8.02 -9.88 -2.00
CA LEU A 96 7.52 -9.48 -0.68
C LEU A 96 8.56 -9.67 0.44
N LYS A 97 9.40 -10.71 0.33
CA LYS A 97 10.49 -11.01 1.27
C LYS A 97 11.73 -10.14 1.09
N ASN A 98 12.08 -9.79 -0.15
CA ASN A 98 13.42 -9.30 -0.47
C ASN A 98 13.43 -7.87 -1.03
N ASP A 99 12.28 -7.33 -1.44
CA ASP A 99 12.15 -6.00 -2.04
C ASP A 99 11.34 -5.08 -1.10
N PRO A 100 12.00 -4.14 -0.40
CA PRO A 100 11.34 -3.16 0.46
C PRO A 100 10.29 -2.31 -0.28
N VAL A 101 10.55 -1.92 -1.53
CA VAL A 101 9.63 -1.09 -2.32
C VAL A 101 8.37 -1.89 -2.63
N TYR A 102 8.53 -3.11 -3.12
CA TYR A 102 7.40 -4.01 -3.37
C TYR A 102 6.59 -4.29 -2.10
N ASN A 103 7.25 -4.46 -0.95
CA ASN A 103 6.57 -4.66 0.33
C ASN A 103 5.71 -3.46 0.72
N ILE A 104 6.21 -2.25 0.50
CA ILE A 104 5.49 -1.00 0.76
C ILE A 104 4.32 -0.83 -0.22
N GLU A 105 4.51 -1.11 -1.51
CA GLU A 105 3.45 -1.09 -2.52
C GLU A 105 2.35 -2.11 -2.21
N ALA A 106 2.71 -3.32 -1.78
CA ALA A 106 1.77 -4.34 -1.33
C ALA A 106 1.00 -3.90 -0.09
N GLY A 107 1.64 -3.19 0.85
CA GLY A 107 0.99 -2.60 2.01
C GLY A 107 -0.01 -1.50 1.66
N ALA A 108 0.36 -0.60 0.75
CA ALA A 108 -0.54 0.43 0.25
C ALA A 108 -1.76 -0.18 -0.46
N ASP A 109 -1.54 -1.18 -1.30
CA ASP A 109 -2.61 -1.92 -1.97
C ASP A 109 -3.53 -2.66 -0.97
N HIS A 110 -2.95 -3.31 0.04
CA HIS A 110 -3.71 -3.96 1.09
C HIS A 110 -4.61 -2.95 1.83
N LEU A 111 -4.06 -1.78 2.20
CA LEU A 111 -4.80 -0.71 2.83
C LEU A 111 -5.92 -0.18 1.94
N LEU A 112 -5.70 0.00 0.64
CA LEU A 112 -6.76 0.38 -0.31
C LEU A 112 -7.87 -0.67 -0.39
N GLY A 113 -7.54 -1.96 -0.28
CA GLY A 113 -8.53 -3.03 -0.14
C GLY A 113 -9.40 -2.89 1.12
N LYS A 114 -8.80 -2.48 2.25
CA LYS A 114 -9.53 -2.19 3.50
C LYS A 114 -10.36 -0.93 3.38
N TRP A 115 -9.82 0.12 2.77
CA TRP A 115 -10.53 1.35 2.46
C TRP A 115 -11.75 1.10 1.59
N LYS A 116 -11.62 0.30 0.53
CA LYS A 116 -12.75 -0.13 -0.30
C LYS A 116 -13.78 -0.92 0.51
N THR A 117 -13.32 -1.83 1.37
CA THR A 117 -14.21 -2.59 2.26
C THR A 117 -14.96 -1.65 3.21
N ALA A 118 -14.29 -0.63 3.76
CA ALA A 118 -14.91 0.35 4.63
C ALA A 118 -15.99 1.15 3.88
N ASN A 119 -15.67 1.62 2.67
CA ASN A 119 -16.60 2.31 1.78
C ASN A 119 -17.81 1.47 1.33
N ASP A 120 -17.68 0.14 1.35
CA ASP A 120 -18.70 -0.75 0.79
C ASP A 120 -19.58 -1.38 1.86
N LYS A 121 -18.98 -1.72 2.99
CA LYS A 121 -19.57 -2.66 3.95
C LYS A 121 -19.50 -2.17 5.39
N MET A 122 -18.72 -1.12 5.68
CA MET A 122 -18.57 -0.62 7.05
C MET A 122 -19.18 0.75 7.27
N ALA A 123 -19.25 1.13 8.55
CA ALA A 123 -19.51 2.49 8.98
C ALA A 123 -18.52 3.45 8.31
N GLN A 124 -18.97 4.68 8.09
CA GLN A 124 -18.21 5.70 7.36
C GLN A 124 -18.14 6.98 8.17
N ILE A 125 -17.09 7.76 7.93
CA ILE A 125 -16.93 9.09 8.48
C ILE A 125 -16.99 10.10 7.33
N GLY A 126 -17.83 11.12 7.50
CA GLY A 126 -18.02 12.17 6.51
C GLY A 126 -18.47 11.65 5.16
N ASN A 127 -17.94 12.26 4.11
CA ASN A 127 -18.11 11.87 2.71
C ASN A 127 -17.07 10.83 2.24
N MET A 128 -16.26 10.29 3.16
CA MET A 128 -15.11 9.43 2.87
C MET A 128 -14.08 10.08 1.94
N ASP A 129 -13.90 11.41 1.94
CA ASP A 129 -12.77 12.02 1.22
C ASP A 129 -11.43 11.41 1.70
N PRO A 130 -10.65 10.75 0.83
CA PRO A 130 -9.40 10.10 1.23
C PRO A 130 -8.32 11.09 1.64
N ASN A 131 -8.45 12.38 1.34
CA ASN A 131 -7.50 13.38 1.80
C ASN A 131 -7.77 13.82 3.24
N ILE A 132 -8.87 13.40 3.89
CA ILE A 132 -9.12 13.72 5.30
C ILE A 132 -8.64 12.56 6.18
N LEU A 133 -7.69 12.83 7.08
CA LEU A 133 -7.00 11.80 7.87
C LEU A 133 -7.96 10.99 8.75
N GLU A 134 -8.94 11.66 9.35
CA GLU A 134 -9.96 11.08 10.21
C GLU A 134 -10.83 10.05 9.48
N HIS A 135 -11.02 10.20 8.16
CA HIS A 135 -11.87 9.29 7.38
C HIS A 135 -11.29 7.87 7.27
N TRP A 136 -9.98 7.70 7.51
CA TRP A 136 -9.28 6.40 7.43
C TRP A 136 -9.56 5.48 8.62
N TYR A 137 -10.25 5.93 9.67
CA TYR A 137 -10.45 5.19 10.93
C TYR A 137 -10.84 3.71 10.76
N PHE A 138 -11.88 3.43 9.96
CA PHE A 138 -12.37 2.05 9.78
C PHE A 138 -11.48 1.21 8.86
N ALA A 139 -10.79 1.86 7.91
CA ALA A 139 -9.80 1.17 7.07
C ALA A 139 -8.58 0.75 7.91
N LEU A 140 -8.14 1.60 8.84
CA LEU A 140 -7.05 1.30 9.79
C LEU A 140 -7.42 0.16 10.74
N TRP A 141 -8.65 0.15 11.25
CA TRP A 141 -9.17 -0.98 12.01
C TRP A 141 -9.13 -2.27 11.18
N GLY A 142 -9.60 -2.20 9.93
CA GLY A 142 -9.59 -3.33 9.00
C GLY A 142 -8.19 -3.82 8.62
N TYR A 143 -7.19 -2.93 8.59
CA TYR A 143 -5.80 -3.23 8.25
C TYR A 143 -5.19 -4.18 9.29
N ASN A 144 -5.24 -3.80 10.57
CA ASN A 144 -4.72 -4.65 11.64
C ASN A 144 -5.62 -5.86 11.94
N GLY A 145 -6.92 -5.72 11.64
CA GLY A 145 -7.92 -6.79 11.77
C GLY A 145 -9.05 -6.43 12.74
N LEU A 146 -10.25 -6.92 12.44
CA LEU A 146 -11.49 -6.61 13.18
C LEU A 146 -11.65 -7.46 14.45
N SER A 147 -10.58 -7.56 15.24
CA SER A 147 -10.59 -8.28 16.52
C SER A 147 -11.01 -7.37 17.67
N ASP A 148 -11.43 -7.98 18.79
CA ASP A 148 -11.82 -7.27 20.02
C ASP A 148 -10.71 -6.35 20.56
N LYS A 149 -9.43 -6.69 20.33
CA LYS A 149 -8.29 -5.86 20.75
C LYS A 149 -8.24 -4.50 20.04
N ASN A 150 -8.82 -4.43 18.84
CA ASN A 150 -8.88 -3.22 18.01
C ASN A 150 -10.25 -2.54 18.06
N ASP A 151 -11.20 -3.12 18.79
CA ASP A 151 -12.53 -2.57 18.97
C ASP A 151 -12.52 -1.49 20.05
N PRO A 152 -12.85 -0.23 19.73
CA PRO A 152 -12.85 0.88 20.69
C PRO A 152 -13.90 0.73 21.79
N ASN A 153 -14.88 -0.17 21.65
CA ASN A 153 -15.85 -0.49 22.71
C ASN A 153 -15.30 -1.52 23.71
N LYS A 154 -14.21 -2.23 23.38
CA LYS A 154 -13.64 -3.33 24.17
C LYS A 154 -12.20 -3.08 24.60
N SER A 155 -11.51 -2.15 23.95
CA SER A 155 -10.10 -1.84 24.21
C SER A 155 -9.92 -0.35 24.50
N VAL A 156 -9.09 -0.08 25.52
CA VAL A 156 -8.70 1.29 25.92
C VAL A 156 -7.71 1.89 24.92
N LYS A 157 -6.96 1.04 24.20
CA LYS A 157 -5.93 1.47 23.24
C LYS A 157 -5.98 0.58 22.00
N THR A 158 -6.58 1.11 20.94
CA THR A 158 -6.77 0.42 19.66
C THR A 158 -5.58 0.65 18.71
N TYR A 159 -5.56 -0.07 17.58
CA TYR A 159 -4.58 0.18 16.52
C TYR A 159 -4.69 1.62 15.96
N GLN A 160 -5.91 2.12 15.83
CA GLN A 160 -6.24 3.46 15.36
C GLN A 160 -5.67 4.52 16.31
N ASP A 161 -5.84 4.32 17.62
CA ASP A 161 -5.28 5.21 18.64
C ASP A 161 -3.74 5.26 18.54
N ARG A 162 -3.08 4.11 18.31
CA ARG A 162 -1.62 4.05 18.12
C ARG A 162 -1.15 4.80 16.87
N ILE A 163 -1.91 4.73 15.77
CA ILE A 163 -1.60 5.50 14.56
C ILE A 163 -1.64 7.00 14.88
N TYR A 164 -2.68 7.46 15.58
CA TYR A 164 -2.85 8.89 15.91
C TYR A 164 -1.77 9.38 16.88
N GLU A 165 -1.40 8.56 17.86
CA GLU A 165 -0.28 8.84 18.77
C GLU A 165 1.06 8.98 18.03
N ILE A 166 1.36 8.09 17.09
CA ILE A 166 2.60 8.13 16.30
C ILE A 166 2.61 9.34 15.38
N ALA A 167 1.50 9.61 14.68
CA ALA A 167 1.35 10.79 13.83
C ALA A 167 1.69 12.07 14.60
N LEU A 168 1.16 12.23 15.81
CA LEU A 168 1.43 13.39 16.66
C LEU A 168 2.86 13.39 17.20
N LYS A 169 3.33 12.28 17.75
CA LYS A 169 4.62 12.22 18.45
C LYS A 169 5.81 12.37 17.49
N ASP A 170 5.81 11.57 16.43
CA ASP A 170 6.95 11.40 15.55
C ASP A 170 6.92 12.40 14.38
N TYR A 171 5.74 12.86 13.97
CA TYR A 171 5.58 13.73 12.77
C TYR A 171 4.87 15.06 13.05
N LYS A 172 4.46 15.33 14.28
CA LYS A 172 3.70 16.54 14.65
C LYS A 172 2.39 16.72 13.87
N GLN A 173 1.87 15.64 13.29
CA GLN A 173 0.57 15.62 12.63
C GLN A 173 -0.52 15.28 13.64
N LYS A 174 -1.37 16.25 13.97
CA LYS A 174 -2.56 15.98 14.75
C LYS A 174 -3.59 15.27 13.87
N ILE A 175 -4.29 14.29 14.45
CA ILE A 175 -5.48 13.65 13.86
C ILE A 175 -6.53 13.62 14.97
N THR A 176 -7.70 14.17 14.71
CA THR A 176 -8.76 14.30 15.70
C THR A 176 -9.34 12.92 16.03
N PRO A 177 -9.32 12.49 17.30
CA PRO A 177 -9.87 11.20 17.68
C PRO A 177 -11.37 11.09 17.36
N ILE A 178 -11.77 9.94 16.80
CA ILE A 178 -13.18 9.62 16.60
C ILE A 178 -13.81 9.23 17.94
N SER A 179 -14.92 9.87 18.28
CA SER A 179 -15.62 9.59 19.55
C SER A 179 -15.99 8.11 19.65
N ARG A 180 -15.58 7.43 20.73
CA ARG A 180 -15.97 6.03 20.97
C ARG A 180 -17.48 5.83 20.97
N ARG A 181 -18.25 6.82 21.44
CA ARG A 181 -19.72 6.80 21.44
C ARG A 181 -20.31 6.82 20.02
N SER A 182 -19.59 7.36 19.04
CA SER A 182 -20.05 7.37 17.64
C SER A 182 -19.73 6.05 16.92
N VAL A 183 -18.87 5.18 17.45
CA VAL A 183 -18.61 3.86 16.87
C VAL A 183 -19.78 2.90 17.18
N PRO A 184 -20.18 1.99 16.26
CA PRO A 184 -21.23 1.01 16.53
C PRO A 184 -20.93 0.16 17.78
N SER A 185 -21.90 0.07 18.70
CA SER A 185 -21.71 -0.49 20.05
C SER A 185 -21.81 -2.01 20.14
N ARG A 186 -22.33 -2.70 19.12
CA ARG A 186 -22.55 -4.16 19.14
C ARG A 186 -21.26 -5.00 19.20
N GLY A 187 -20.10 -4.34 19.16
CA GLY A 187 -18.80 -4.97 19.09
C GLY A 187 -18.58 -5.72 17.76
N GLY A 188 -17.32 -5.92 17.39
CA GLY A 188 -16.96 -6.66 16.18
C GLY A 188 -17.08 -5.84 14.89
N TYR A 189 -17.65 -6.42 13.82
CA TYR A 189 -17.65 -5.82 12.48
C TYR A 189 -18.49 -4.53 12.42
N PRO A 190 -17.89 -3.35 12.17
CA PRO A 190 -18.62 -2.08 12.16
C PRO A 190 -19.43 -1.96 10.87
N ARG A 191 -20.68 -2.44 10.85
CA ARG A 191 -21.53 -2.49 9.64
C ARG A 191 -21.83 -1.10 9.05
N ASN A 192 -22.21 -1.07 7.78
CA ASN A 192 -22.50 0.15 7.00
C ASN A 192 -23.81 0.86 7.36
N ASP A 193 -24.43 0.53 8.49
CA ASP A 193 -25.67 1.12 8.97
C ASP A 193 -25.45 2.47 9.67
N LYS A 194 -24.20 2.85 9.96
CA LYS A 194 -23.87 4.13 10.60
C LYS A 194 -23.10 5.07 9.68
N ARG A 195 -23.48 6.35 9.72
CA ARG A 195 -22.72 7.48 9.16
C ARG A 195 -22.34 8.39 10.32
N ILE A 196 -21.04 8.61 10.47
CA ILE A 196 -20.46 9.48 11.49
C ILE A 196 -20.08 10.76 10.76
N SER A 197 -20.43 11.93 11.31
CA SER A 197 -19.99 13.20 10.72
C SER A 197 -18.48 13.34 10.81
N THR A 198 -17.87 14.03 9.85
CA THR A 198 -16.49 14.52 10.01
C THR A 198 -16.41 15.36 11.29
N PRO A 199 -15.40 15.16 12.15
CA PRO A 199 -15.20 16.01 13.32
C PRO A 199 -15.07 17.49 12.93
N GLU A 200 -15.48 18.40 13.82
CA GLU A 200 -15.38 19.86 13.56
C GLU A 200 -13.95 20.30 13.25
N GLU A 201 -12.99 19.77 14.00
CA GLU A 201 -11.57 19.88 13.69
C GLU A 201 -11.12 18.62 12.95
N TYR A 202 -10.69 18.76 11.71
CA TYR A 202 -10.17 17.67 10.88
C TYR A 202 -8.90 18.11 10.16
N HIS A 203 -8.15 17.14 9.65
CA HIS A 203 -6.83 17.41 9.05
C HIS A 203 -6.74 16.80 7.66
N GLU A 204 -6.12 17.56 6.76
CA GLU A 204 -5.83 17.09 5.40
C GLU A 204 -4.51 16.34 5.33
N GLY A 205 -4.46 15.35 4.44
CA GLY A 205 -3.26 14.69 3.98
C GLY A 205 -2.62 15.40 2.79
N ASP A 206 -1.69 14.69 2.17
CA ASP A 206 -0.83 15.16 1.08
C ASP A 206 -1.18 14.51 -0.27
N ILE A 207 -2.46 14.14 -0.50
CA ILE A 207 -2.87 13.56 -1.77
C ILE A 207 -2.80 14.61 -2.89
N VAL A 208 -1.95 14.34 -3.87
CA VAL A 208 -1.86 15.12 -5.11
C VAL A 208 -3.05 14.81 -6.01
N LYS A 209 -3.65 15.85 -6.59
CA LYS A 209 -4.77 15.76 -7.55
C LYS A 209 -4.31 16.18 -8.94
N TYR A 210 -4.64 15.39 -9.96
CA TYR A 210 -4.40 15.72 -11.37
C TYR A 210 -5.38 16.78 -11.86
N LYS A 211 -5.00 17.49 -12.93
CA LYS A 211 -5.77 18.55 -13.58
C LYS A 211 -6.05 18.21 -15.04
N PRO A 212 -7.12 18.76 -15.63
CA PRO A 212 -7.34 18.66 -17.08
C PRO A 212 -6.11 19.09 -17.87
N GLY A 213 -5.72 18.27 -18.85
CA GLY A 213 -4.50 18.45 -19.65
C GLY A 213 -3.29 17.64 -19.17
N ASP A 214 -3.27 17.18 -17.91
CA ASP A 214 -2.21 16.29 -17.43
C ASP A 214 -2.16 14.99 -18.25
N ILE A 215 -0.96 14.52 -18.57
CA ILE A 215 -0.74 13.21 -19.20
C ILE A 215 -0.38 12.21 -18.11
N VAL A 216 -1.05 11.07 -18.08
CA VAL A 216 -0.89 10.03 -17.07
C VAL A 216 -0.72 8.65 -17.68
N ASN A 217 0.01 7.80 -16.97
CA ASN A 217 0.25 6.40 -17.34
C ASN A 217 -0.46 5.46 -16.36
N PRO A 218 -0.95 4.29 -16.81
CA PRO A 218 -1.43 3.24 -15.92
C PRO A 218 -0.34 2.79 -14.96
N ASN A 219 -0.67 2.71 -13.68
CA ASN A 219 0.22 2.24 -12.64
C ASN A 219 -0.54 1.34 -11.65
N THR A 220 -0.87 0.14 -12.09
CA THR A 220 -1.45 -0.91 -11.24
C THR A 220 -0.35 -1.66 -10.47
N MET A 221 -0.74 -2.34 -9.39
CA MET A 221 0.19 -3.14 -8.59
C MET A 221 0.47 -4.49 -9.26
N GLU A 222 1.74 -4.91 -9.30
CA GLU A 222 2.11 -6.27 -9.71
C GLU A 222 1.71 -7.30 -8.64
N LYS A 223 0.89 -8.28 -9.03
CA LYS A 223 0.42 -9.38 -8.17
C LYS A 223 1.23 -10.66 -8.41
N ALA A 224 0.94 -11.71 -7.64
CA ALA A 224 1.56 -13.02 -7.82
C ALA A 224 1.37 -13.61 -9.23
N LYS A 225 0.27 -13.24 -9.92
CA LYS A 225 -0.10 -13.73 -11.26
C LYS A 225 0.20 -12.73 -12.38
N GLY A 226 1.02 -11.71 -12.11
CA GLY A 226 1.26 -10.60 -13.02
C GLY A 226 0.50 -9.35 -12.61
N LYS A 227 0.55 -8.33 -13.46
CA LYS A 227 -0.01 -7.02 -13.19
C LYS A 227 -1.43 -6.91 -13.74
N ASP A 228 -2.31 -6.30 -12.94
CA ASP A 228 -3.71 -6.09 -13.35
C ASP A 228 -3.78 -5.00 -14.43
N PHE A 229 -4.71 -5.11 -15.37
CA PHE A 229 -5.00 -4.01 -16.29
C PHE A 229 -5.72 -2.87 -15.56
N LEU A 230 -5.47 -1.63 -15.98
CA LEU A 230 -6.29 -0.50 -15.53
C LEU A 230 -7.67 -0.60 -16.18
N VAL A 231 -8.73 -0.57 -15.37
CA VAL A 231 -10.11 -0.65 -15.86
C VAL A 231 -10.64 0.73 -16.22
N LEU A 232 -11.23 0.84 -17.40
CA LEU A 232 -11.95 2.02 -17.88
C LEU A 232 -13.44 1.88 -17.55
N HIS A 233 -14.04 2.90 -16.93
CA HIS A 233 -15.43 2.91 -16.50
C HIS A 233 -16.29 3.91 -17.28
N GLU A 234 -17.58 3.63 -17.42
CA GLU A 234 -18.56 4.55 -18.04
C GLU A 234 -18.75 5.86 -17.25
N GLY A 235 -18.55 5.81 -15.93
CA GLY A 235 -18.70 6.92 -15.00
C GLY A 235 -17.95 6.65 -13.69
N PRO A 236 -17.90 7.61 -12.75
CA PRO A 236 -17.34 7.40 -11.42
C PRO A 236 -18.01 6.21 -10.73
N ARG A 237 -17.26 5.11 -10.57
CA ARG A 237 -17.74 3.83 -10.04
C ARG A 237 -18.87 3.20 -10.88
N GLY A 238 -18.90 3.48 -12.18
CA GLY A 238 -19.82 2.91 -13.15
C GLY A 238 -19.38 1.53 -13.66
N LYS A 239 -20.10 1.01 -14.65
CA LYS A 239 -19.77 -0.27 -15.30
C LYS A 239 -18.41 -0.19 -15.98
N ALA A 240 -17.67 -1.30 -15.99
CA ALA A 240 -16.46 -1.42 -16.78
C ALA A 240 -16.83 -1.44 -18.28
N ILE A 241 -16.14 -0.64 -19.07
CA ILE A 241 -16.35 -0.49 -20.52
C ILE A 241 -15.09 -0.86 -21.33
N GLY A 242 -13.98 -1.12 -20.65
CA GLY A 242 -12.74 -1.57 -21.28
C GLY A 242 -11.57 -1.58 -20.30
N THR A 243 -10.38 -1.75 -20.86
CA THR A 243 -9.12 -1.65 -20.14
C THR A 243 -8.13 -0.75 -20.88
N VAL A 244 -7.16 -0.25 -20.13
CA VAL A 244 -6.00 0.51 -20.61
C VAL A 244 -4.75 -0.33 -20.36
N LYS A 245 -3.96 -0.55 -21.40
CA LYS A 245 -2.71 -1.32 -21.33
C LYS A 245 -1.59 -0.44 -20.77
N GLU A 246 -0.54 -1.07 -20.23
CA GLU A 246 0.57 -0.35 -19.57
C GLU A 246 1.39 0.54 -20.50
N ASP A 247 1.42 0.22 -21.79
CA ASP A 247 2.11 0.99 -22.83
C ASP A 247 1.27 2.17 -23.36
N GLN A 248 0.03 2.32 -22.90
CA GLN A 248 -0.85 3.41 -23.30
C GLN A 248 -0.75 4.59 -22.34
N THR A 249 -0.92 5.78 -22.91
CA THR A 249 -0.97 7.04 -22.16
C THR A 249 -2.38 7.62 -22.21
N MET A 250 -2.72 8.44 -21.22
CA MET A 250 -4.04 9.06 -21.11
C MET A 250 -3.90 10.54 -20.82
N THR A 251 -4.75 11.36 -21.45
CA THR A 251 -4.92 12.77 -21.05
C THR A 251 -6.12 12.90 -20.12
N ILE A 252 -5.94 13.59 -18.99
CA ILE A 252 -7.05 13.96 -18.10
C ILE A 252 -7.95 14.98 -18.80
N LEU A 253 -9.24 14.66 -18.91
CA LEU A 253 -10.26 15.56 -19.46
C LEU A 253 -11.02 16.30 -18.36
N GLU A 254 -11.33 15.61 -17.26
CA GLU A 254 -12.15 16.12 -16.16
C GLU A 254 -11.77 15.47 -14.83
N GLY A 255 -11.99 16.17 -13.73
CA GLY A 255 -11.88 15.66 -12.37
C GLY A 255 -10.85 16.42 -11.50
N PRO A 256 -10.63 15.95 -10.26
CA PRO A 256 -11.23 14.74 -9.69
C PRO A 256 -12.71 14.88 -9.33
N VAL A 257 -13.47 13.81 -9.53
CA VAL A 257 -14.80 13.62 -8.94
C VAL A 257 -14.71 12.64 -7.77
N LEU A 258 -15.07 13.09 -6.56
CA LEU A 258 -15.12 12.22 -5.38
C LEU A 258 -16.37 11.35 -5.42
N ARG A 259 -16.20 10.02 -5.44
CA ARG A 259 -17.31 9.07 -5.38
C ARG A 259 -16.96 7.88 -4.50
N ARG A 260 -17.69 7.73 -3.38
CA ARG A 260 -17.55 6.60 -2.44
C ARG A 260 -16.08 6.37 -2.04
N GLY A 261 -15.43 7.46 -1.64
CA GLY A 261 -14.06 7.49 -1.14
C GLY A 261 -12.94 7.32 -2.15
N PHE A 262 -13.23 7.46 -3.45
CA PHE A 262 -12.20 7.48 -4.48
C PHE A 262 -12.34 8.73 -5.33
N TYR A 263 -11.20 9.29 -5.72
CA TYR A 263 -11.14 10.31 -6.77
C TYR A 263 -11.12 9.63 -8.13
N PHE A 264 -12.08 9.99 -8.97
CA PHE A 264 -12.19 9.54 -10.34
C PHE A 264 -11.82 10.66 -11.31
N TYR A 265 -11.17 10.28 -12.41
CA TYR A 265 -10.80 11.19 -13.47
C TYR A 265 -11.37 10.70 -14.79
N LYS A 266 -11.98 11.61 -15.56
CA LYS A 266 -12.34 11.32 -16.95
C LYS A 266 -11.07 11.45 -17.77
N VAL A 267 -10.81 10.48 -18.63
CA VAL A 267 -9.61 10.39 -19.45
C VAL A 267 -9.94 10.09 -20.89
N LYS A 268 -9.04 10.52 -21.79
CA LYS A 268 -8.95 10.06 -23.16
C LYS A 268 -7.66 9.25 -23.32
N ILE A 269 -7.76 8.03 -23.85
CA ILE A 269 -6.60 7.23 -24.21
C ILE A 269 -5.99 7.80 -25.48
N ASN A 270 -4.69 8.09 -25.48
CA ASN A 270 -4.05 8.82 -26.56
C ASN A 270 -3.88 7.97 -27.83
N GLU A 271 -3.68 6.67 -27.67
CA GLU A 271 -3.37 5.74 -28.78
C GLU A 271 -4.61 5.29 -29.55
N ASP A 272 -5.80 5.30 -28.92
CA ASP A 272 -7.03 4.80 -29.55
C ASP A 272 -8.26 5.71 -29.37
N SER A 273 -8.08 6.88 -28.75
CA SER A 273 -9.12 7.91 -28.54
C SER A 273 -10.35 7.51 -27.74
N ARG A 274 -10.39 6.31 -27.13
CA ARG A 274 -11.49 5.94 -26.23
C ARG A 274 -11.49 6.84 -25.00
N GLU A 275 -12.68 7.17 -24.53
CA GLU A 275 -12.88 7.95 -23.31
C GLU A 275 -13.56 7.11 -22.23
N GLY A 276 -13.28 7.45 -20.98
CA GLY A 276 -13.97 6.89 -19.82
C GLY A 276 -13.39 7.41 -18.52
N TRP A 277 -13.71 6.73 -17.42
CA TRP A 277 -13.31 7.13 -16.08
C TRP A 277 -12.36 6.10 -15.46
N VAL A 278 -11.31 6.57 -14.80
CA VAL A 278 -10.35 5.74 -14.07
C VAL A 278 -10.25 6.20 -12.63
N TYR A 279 -9.81 5.30 -11.75
CA TYR A 279 -9.46 5.66 -10.37
C TYR A 279 -8.10 6.36 -10.35
N GLY A 280 -7.98 7.43 -9.57
CA GLY A 280 -6.73 8.14 -9.37
C GLY A 280 -5.61 7.29 -8.75
N ASN A 281 -5.96 6.24 -7.99
CA ASN A 281 -5.00 5.42 -7.24
C ASN A 281 -4.11 4.51 -8.12
N TRP A 282 -4.44 4.37 -9.40
CA TRP A 282 -3.76 3.48 -10.35
C TRP A 282 -3.33 4.19 -11.63
N ILE A 283 -3.16 5.51 -11.55
CA ILE A 283 -2.54 6.33 -12.59
C ILE A 283 -1.44 7.16 -11.94
N VAL A 284 -0.44 7.56 -12.73
CA VAL A 284 0.64 8.46 -12.31
C VAL A 284 0.91 9.45 -13.42
N LEU A 285 1.39 10.65 -13.08
CA LEU A 285 1.86 11.59 -14.09
C LEU A 285 2.92 10.92 -14.97
N SER A 286 2.75 11.06 -16.28
CA SER A 286 3.83 10.81 -17.21
C SER A 286 4.82 11.94 -17.01
N MET A 287 5.90 11.70 -16.28
CA MET A 287 7.06 12.59 -16.41
C MET A 287 7.58 12.40 -17.84
N ASP A 288 7.93 13.49 -18.52
CA ASP A 288 8.56 13.42 -19.83
C ASP A 288 9.79 12.50 -19.73
N ASN A 289 9.67 11.31 -20.34
CA ASN A 289 10.62 10.19 -20.44
C ASN A 289 11.97 10.29 -19.71
#